data_AF-A0A2V8CP27-F1
#
_entry.id   AF-A0A2V8CP27-F1
#
_cell.length_a   1.000
_cell.length_b   1.000
_cell.length_c   1.000
_cell.angle_alpha   90.00
_cell.angle_beta   90.00
_cell.angle_gamma   90.00
#
_symmetry.space_group_name_H-M   'P 1'
#
loop_
_entity.id
_entity.type
_entity.pdbx_description
1 polymer ?
#
loop_
_entity_poly.entity_id
_entity_poly.type
_entity_poly.pdbx_seq_one_letter_code
_entity_poly.pdbx_strand_id
1 'polypeptide(L)'
;MAILYYIHASMRGAFRVRVTPTPGVRMTEIPGRTPRTRVYNGAHPGGQSGLPDLTNRTSSFSSFGGGGLFEFLPRRMSMDRRNFFKTGGMALAGFGLAGCGPKKVVQTAPTLPRALAFAPRPAIDLTPPRITWERVIRTTIGLRPHRDSGFVLKGVKFDDRTVIHDYGFGGAGMSLAWGCGAMAADMALEQGDRRAAVLGCGSPGLTAARQLQRRGFAVTIYTLAVPPYTTSNMSSAGFTPTAGLVSADQRTPAWDAQFRQAAEISYRQLQLLAGAPGYGVYWIDNYNATDDPTPPAGGGPDGDLVPEHLRTGRDREVLGPGEHPFPTKYAIRTSALAIEPSIYLDALVRDFVLFGGKIVIRKFDTPRDLMSLSEPVIINCTGLGSKTLFEDEELVPVRGQLTVCIPQPEVHYRASGRLPNSTINASINPRSDGLVIGNMQERGNWSLEPNEEVRQQNVNAAIAFFAAMRAPTGGVRRTRSGPGPAIPSLESFYGLES
;
A
#
# COMPACT_ATOMS: atom_id res chain seq x y z
N MET A 1 9.00 -27.83 27.63
CA MET A 1 9.87 -26.72 28.07
C MET A 1 9.19 -25.41 27.72
N ALA A 2 8.71 -24.67 28.73
CA ALA A 2 7.99 -23.42 28.55
C ALA A 2 8.98 -22.24 28.58
N ILE A 3 8.96 -21.41 27.54
CA ILE A 3 9.73 -20.16 27.50
C ILE A 3 8.75 -19.02 27.79
N LEU A 4 8.88 -18.43 28.98
CA LEU A 4 8.16 -17.24 29.41
C LEU A 4 8.70 -16.00 28.68
N TYR A 5 7.80 -15.20 28.12
CA TYR A 5 8.11 -13.85 27.65
C TYR A 5 8.04 -12.85 28.82
N TYR A 6 9.14 -12.14 29.08
CA TYR A 6 9.19 -10.98 29.96
C TYR A 6 8.88 -9.72 29.14
N ILE A 7 7.82 -9.00 29.48
CA ILE A 7 7.53 -7.65 28.98
C ILE A 7 8.01 -6.64 30.02
N HIS A 8 8.94 -5.77 29.62
CA HIS A 8 9.36 -4.63 30.43
C HIS A 8 8.43 -3.45 30.11
N ALA A 9 7.53 -3.13 31.03
CA ALA A 9 6.64 -1.98 30.92
C ALA A 9 7.26 -0.76 31.63
N SER A 10 7.66 0.25 30.86
CA SER A 10 7.87 1.61 31.39
C SER A 10 6.62 2.42 31.07
N MET A 11 5.73 2.56 32.06
CA MET A 11 4.55 3.43 31.99
C MET A 11 4.78 4.71 32.80
N ARG A 12 4.52 5.85 32.17
CA ARG A 12 3.93 7.03 32.83
C ARG A 12 2.76 7.50 31.98
N GLY A 13 1.55 7.29 32.50
CA GLY A 13 0.30 7.69 31.86
C GLY A 13 -0.84 6.79 32.34
N ALA A 14 -1.49 7.18 33.45
CA ALA A 14 -2.53 6.40 34.10
C ALA A 14 -3.82 6.37 33.27
N PHE A 15 -4.21 5.20 32.78
CA PHE A 15 -5.58 4.90 32.36
C PHE A 15 -6.10 3.70 33.17
N ARG A 16 -7.17 3.89 33.95
CA ARG A 16 -7.83 2.82 34.70
C ARG A 16 -8.67 1.98 33.74
N VAL A 17 -8.25 0.74 33.49
CA VAL A 17 -9.09 -0.30 32.87
C VAL A 17 -9.99 -0.89 33.95
N ARG A 18 -11.31 -0.81 33.76
CA ARG A 18 -12.32 -1.41 34.65
C ARG A 18 -12.65 -2.81 34.11
N VAL A 19 -12.21 -3.85 34.78
CA VAL A 19 -12.57 -5.24 34.49
C VAL A 19 -13.71 -5.64 35.42
N THR A 20 -14.87 -5.98 34.87
CA THR A 20 -15.98 -6.60 35.63
C THR A 20 -15.90 -8.13 35.50
N PRO A 21 -15.82 -8.89 36.60
CA PRO A 21 -15.83 -10.34 36.56
C PRO A 21 -17.27 -10.88 36.48
N THR A 22 -17.50 -11.83 35.57
CA THR A 22 -18.72 -12.65 35.51
C THR A 22 -18.63 -13.77 36.57
N PRO A 23 -19.67 -14.06 37.36
CA PRO A 23 -19.59 -15.08 38.41
C PRO A 23 -19.82 -16.48 37.88
N GLY A 24 -18.98 -17.45 38.28
CA GLY A 24 -19.31 -18.87 38.19
C GLY A 24 -18.26 -19.78 37.55
N VAL A 25 -17.08 -19.90 38.16
CA VAL A 25 -16.25 -21.11 38.02
C VAL A 25 -15.61 -21.41 39.38
N ARG A 26 -15.98 -22.53 40.01
CA ARG A 26 -15.29 -23.06 41.19
C ARG A 26 -14.02 -23.76 40.71
N MET A 27 -12.86 -23.35 41.21
CA MET A 27 -11.63 -24.14 41.13
C MET A 27 -11.43 -24.89 42.43
N THR A 28 -11.26 -26.20 42.32
CA THR A 28 -10.86 -27.12 43.38
C THR A 28 -9.40 -26.89 43.76
N GLU A 29 -9.12 -26.74 45.06
CA GLU A 29 -7.78 -26.57 45.62
C GLU A 29 -6.99 -27.89 45.67
N ILE A 30 -5.67 -27.81 45.45
CA ILE A 30 -4.67 -28.77 45.93
C ILE A 30 -3.63 -27.98 46.74
N PRO A 31 -3.23 -28.43 47.95
CA PRO A 31 -2.60 -27.58 48.96
C PRO A 31 -1.06 -27.56 48.87
N GLY A 32 -0.45 -26.43 49.22
CA GLY A 32 1.00 -26.39 49.49
C GLY A 32 1.62 -25.00 49.66
N ARG A 33 1.75 -24.58 50.92
CA ARG A 33 2.67 -23.58 51.51
C ARG A 33 2.31 -22.08 51.45
N THR A 34 1.85 -21.61 52.61
CA THR A 34 1.80 -20.22 53.10
C THR A 34 3.14 -19.76 53.72
N PRO A 35 3.33 -18.47 54.11
CA PRO A 35 4.41 -17.64 53.56
C PRO A 35 5.40 -17.13 54.62
N ARG A 36 6.42 -16.36 54.19
CA ARG A 36 7.13 -15.44 55.09
C ARG A 36 7.20 -14.04 54.49
N THR A 37 6.41 -13.15 55.08
CA THR A 37 6.48 -11.70 54.97
C THR A 37 7.67 -11.18 55.77
N ARG A 38 8.41 -10.21 55.25
CA ARG A 38 9.20 -9.27 56.07
C ARG A 38 8.88 -7.85 55.66
N VAL A 39 8.42 -7.11 56.66
CA VAL A 39 8.10 -5.69 56.70
C VAL A 39 9.40 -4.88 56.72
N TYR A 40 9.40 -3.70 56.09
CA TYR A 40 10.18 -2.57 56.58
C TYR A 40 9.33 -1.30 56.55
N ASN A 41 9.22 -0.69 57.74
CA ASN A 41 8.59 0.60 58.01
C ASN A 41 9.52 1.76 57.60
N GLY A 42 8.93 2.86 57.15
CA GLY A 42 9.54 4.19 57.07
C GLY A 42 8.46 5.24 57.27
N ALA A 43 8.66 6.11 58.27
CA ALA A 43 7.65 6.92 58.92
C ALA A 43 7.30 8.26 58.23
N HIS A 44 6.13 8.78 58.64
CA HIS A 44 5.47 10.10 58.57
C HIS A 44 6.34 11.37 58.77
N PRO A 45 5.81 12.63 58.73
CA PRO A 45 4.40 13.13 58.68
C PRO A 45 4.19 14.18 57.56
N GLY A 46 3.05 14.82 57.28
CA GLY A 46 1.73 15.02 57.88
C GLY A 46 1.11 16.22 57.13
N GLY A 47 -0.23 16.33 57.05
CA GLY A 47 -0.87 17.46 56.40
C GLY A 47 -2.34 17.20 56.05
N GLN A 48 -3.22 17.69 56.90
CA GLN A 48 -4.67 17.57 56.83
C GLN A 48 -5.29 18.40 55.69
N SER A 49 -6.51 17.99 55.30
CA SER A 49 -7.74 18.80 55.19
C SER A 49 -8.45 18.78 53.83
N GLY A 50 -9.77 18.53 53.89
CA GLY A 50 -10.75 19.19 53.04
C GLY A 50 -11.30 18.43 51.82
N LEU A 51 -12.29 17.56 52.05
CA LEU A 51 -13.48 17.41 51.17
C LEU A 51 -14.35 18.68 51.32
N PRO A 52 -15.20 19.09 50.34
CA PRO A 52 -16.34 18.30 49.84
C PRO A 52 -16.46 18.31 48.29
N ASP A 53 -16.89 17.23 47.65
CA ASP A 53 -18.27 16.82 47.38
C ASP A 53 -19.18 17.94 46.84
N LEU A 54 -19.46 17.90 45.53
CA LEU A 54 -20.60 18.56 44.90
C LEU A 54 -21.14 17.68 43.77
N THR A 55 -22.28 17.08 44.10
CA THR A 55 -23.21 16.36 43.25
C THR A 55 -23.87 17.25 42.19
N ASN A 56 -24.23 16.59 41.07
CA ASN A 56 -25.37 16.86 40.18
C ASN A 56 -25.49 18.23 39.49
N ARG A 57 -25.45 18.18 38.15
CA ARG A 57 -26.56 18.72 37.33
C ARG A 57 -26.66 17.99 35.99
N THR A 58 -27.77 17.28 35.87
CA THR A 58 -28.44 16.87 34.64
C THR A 58 -28.90 18.08 33.84
N SER A 59 -28.75 18.04 32.51
CA SER A 59 -29.69 18.68 31.59
C SER A 59 -29.69 17.93 30.26
N SER A 60 -30.74 17.12 30.11
CA SER A 60 -31.34 16.69 28.87
C SER A 60 -31.75 17.88 28.00
N PHE A 61 -31.50 17.82 26.70
CA PHE A 61 -32.30 18.52 25.70
C PHE A 61 -32.69 17.53 24.61
N SER A 62 -34.00 17.35 24.49
CA SER A 62 -34.69 16.56 23.50
C SER A 62 -35.01 17.38 22.26
N SER A 63 -35.14 16.63 21.17
CA SER A 63 -35.65 16.91 19.82
C SER A 63 -36.50 18.16 19.56
N PHE A 64 -36.29 18.74 18.37
CA PHE A 64 -37.39 19.22 17.52
C PHE A 64 -37.20 18.68 16.10
N GLY A 65 -38.27 18.13 15.53
CA GLY A 65 -38.39 17.70 14.15
C GLY A 65 -39.14 18.71 13.28
N GLY A 66 -39.11 18.45 11.97
CA GLY A 66 -39.74 19.20 10.88
C GLY A 66 -38.70 19.35 9.77
N GLY A 67 -38.80 18.74 8.58
CA GLY A 67 -39.97 18.52 7.74
C GLY A 67 -39.89 19.54 6.59
N GLY A 68 -39.45 19.12 5.40
CA GLY A 68 -39.33 20.01 4.23
C GLY A 68 -38.62 19.37 3.04
N LEU A 69 -39.39 18.65 2.22
CA LEU A 69 -39.05 18.22 0.86
C LEU A 69 -38.93 19.44 -0.07
N PHE A 70 -37.87 19.52 -0.88
CA PHE A 70 -37.93 20.16 -2.19
C PHE A 70 -37.04 19.40 -3.18
N GLU A 71 -37.72 18.84 -4.18
CA GLU A 71 -37.19 18.13 -5.33
C GLU A 71 -37.25 19.10 -6.52
N PHE A 72 -36.13 19.33 -7.21
CA PHE A 72 -36.09 20.11 -8.46
C PHE A 72 -35.03 19.54 -9.40
N LEU A 73 -35.49 18.95 -10.50
CA LEU A 73 -34.80 18.73 -11.79
C LEU A 73 -35.91 18.53 -12.84
N PRO A 74 -35.68 18.69 -14.16
CA PRO A 74 -34.57 19.34 -14.87
C PRO A 74 -35.04 20.31 -15.98
N ARG A 75 -34.16 21.21 -16.44
CA ARG A 75 -34.30 21.84 -17.78
C ARG A 75 -33.21 21.32 -18.72
N ARG A 76 -33.64 20.57 -19.73
CA ARG A 76 -32.89 20.33 -20.97
C ARG A 76 -33.03 21.57 -21.85
N MET A 77 -31.92 22.08 -22.37
CA MET A 77 -31.93 22.92 -23.58
C MET A 77 -31.03 22.26 -24.63
N SER A 78 -31.66 21.89 -25.72
CA SER A 78 -31.07 21.45 -26.98
C SER A 78 -30.45 22.65 -27.71
N MET A 79 -29.29 22.48 -28.33
CA MET A 79 -28.90 23.31 -29.48
C MET A 79 -28.16 22.50 -30.53
N ASP A 80 -28.37 22.96 -31.74
CA ASP A 80 -28.44 22.27 -33.02
C ASP A 80 -27.07 22.23 -33.74
N ARG A 81 -26.84 21.16 -34.49
CA ARG A 81 -25.69 20.96 -35.36
C ARG A 81 -26.04 21.51 -36.74
N ARG A 82 -25.49 22.66 -37.15
CA ARG A 82 -25.17 23.04 -38.56
C ARG A 82 -24.71 24.50 -38.63
N ASN A 83 -23.87 24.77 -39.63
CA ASN A 83 -23.20 26.04 -40.00
C ASN A 83 -21.81 26.18 -39.32
N PHE A 84 -20.70 26.37 -40.01
CA PHE A 84 -20.51 27.05 -41.29
C PHE A 84 -19.12 26.69 -41.87
N PHE A 85 -19.07 25.86 -42.92
CA PHE A 85 -17.95 25.83 -43.88
C PHE A 85 -18.27 26.87 -44.95
N LYS A 86 -17.36 27.84 -45.21
CA LYS A 86 -17.05 28.44 -46.54
C LYS A 86 -16.36 29.81 -46.42
N THR A 87 -15.06 29.80 -46.68
CA THR A 87 -14.30 30.90 -47.32
C THR A 87 -13.05 30.21 -47.87
N GLY A 88 -12.63 30.27 -49.12
CA GLY A 88 -13.03 30.98 -50.34
C GLY A 88 -11.86 30.74 -51.30
N GLY A 89 -12.11 30.24 -52.51
CA GLY A 89 -11.07 29.76 -53.43
C GLY A 89 -10.69 30.76 -54.53
N MET A 90 -9.55 30.42 -55.14
CA MET A 90 -9.08 30.69 -56.52
C MET A 90 -8.54 32.07 -56.94
N ALA A 91 -7.30 32.04 -57.44
CA ALA A 91 -6.91 32.73 -58.66
C ALA A 91 -5.89 31.87 -59.45
N LEU A 92 -6.22 31.59 -60.70
CA LEU A 92 -5.40 30.93 -61.72
C LEU A 92 -4.87 32.00 -62.68
N ALA A 93 -3.59 31.97 -63.03
CA ALA A 93 -3.06 32.56 -64.26
C ALA A 93 -1.81 31.77 -64.68
N GLY A 94 -1.82 31.27 -65.92
CA GLY A 94 -0.73 30.49 -66.50
C GLY A 94 0.09 31.26 -67.52
N PHE A 95 1.29 30.73 -67.82
CA PHE A 95 2.15 30.78 -69.02
C PHE A 95 3.40 29.95 -68.63
N GLY A 96 4.10 29.14 -69.41
CA GLY A 96 4.09 28.69 -70.78
C GLY A 96 5.18 27.59 -70.90
N LEU A 97 5.11 26.76 -71.93
CA LEU A 97 6.01 25.61 -72.17
C LEU A 97 7.41 26.05 -72.63
N ALA A 98 8.45 25.42 -72.07
CA ALA A 98 9.71 25.12 -72.78
C ALA A 98 10.41 23.94 -72.09
N GLY A 99 10.48 22.80 -72.79
CA GLY A 99 11.27 21.64 -72.38
C GLY A 99 12.74 21.78 -72.79
N CYS A 100 13.63 21.09 -72.06
CA CYS A 100 14.87 20.49 -72.57
C CYS A 100 15.60 19.68 -71.47
N GLY A 101 15.74 18.36 -71.68
CA GLY A 101 16.89 17.54 -71.25
C GLY A 101 16.86 16.87 -69.85
N PRO A 102 17.16 15.56 -69.74
CA PRO A 102 17.26 14.89 -68.44
C PRO A 102 18.61 15.20 -67.80
N LYS A 103 18.62 16.03 -66.75
CA LYS A 103 19.75 16.05 -65.81
C LYS A 103 19.48 14.99 -64.75
N LYS A 104 20.29 13.92 -64.74
CA LYS A 104 20.43 13.02 -63.59
C LYS A 104 20.91 13.86 -62.40
N VAL A 105 19.98 14.35 -61.59
CA VAL A 105 20.28 14.81 -60.25
C VAL A 105 20.39 13.55 -59.40
N VAL A 106 21.63 13.17 -59.08
CA VAL A 106 21.88 12.26 -57.96
C VAL A 106 21.41 13.00 -56.72
N GLN A 107 20.20 12.71 -56.26
CA GLN A 107 19.79 13.04 -54.91
C GLN A 107 20.65 12.19 -53.97
N THR A 108 21.79 12.73 -53.57
CA THR A 108 22.40 12.33 -52.31
C THR A 108 21.36 12.64 -51.24
N ALA A 109 20.79 11.58 -50.65
CA ALA A 109 19.98 11.69 -49.44
C ALA A 109 20.74 12.58 -48.45
N PRO A 110 20.08 13.55 -47.78
CA PRO A 110 20.74 14.32 -46.75
C PRO A 110 21.22 13.33 -45.69
N THR A 111 22.54 13.19 -45.57
CA THR A 111 23.18 12.57 -44.43
C THR A 111 22.72 13.36 -43.21
N LEU A 112 21.81 12.77 -42.44
CA LEU A 112 21.47 13.26 -41.10
C LEU A 112 22.79 13.51 -40.36
N PRO A 113 23.02 14.71 -39.81
CA PRO A 113 24.18 14.93 -38.99
C PRO A 113 24.15 13.94 -37.83
N ARG A 114 25.18 13.10 -37.84
CA ARG A 114 25.52 12.14 -36.79
C ARG A 114 25.66 12.91 -35.48
N ALA A 115 24.84 12.54 -34.50
CA ALA A 115 24.84 13.00 -33.11
C ALA A 115 24.68 14.51 -32.90
N LEU A 116 23.46 14.94 -32.57
CA LEU A 116 23.29 15.98 -31.55
C LEU A 116 23.93 15.43 -30.27
N ALA A 117 25.20 15.78 -30.04
CA ALA A 117 25.82 15.60 -28.74
C ALA A 117 25.03 16.48 -27.77
N PHE A 118 24.05 15.88 -27.08
CA PHE A 118 23.47 16.49 -25.90
C PHE A 118 24.62 16.82 -24.96
N ALA A 119 24.78 18.09 -24.59
CA ALA A 119 25.69 18.46 -23.52
C ALA A 119 25.40 17.52 -22.33
N PRO A 120 26.42 16.87 -21.73
CA PRO A 120 26.20 15.90 -20.66
C PRO A 120 25.42 16.59 -19.55
N ARG A 121 24.24 16.08 -19.22
CA ARG A 121 23.46 16.64 -18.11
C ARG A 121 24.26 16.44 -16.83
N PRO A 122 24.15 17.35 -15.84
CA PRO A 122 24.78 17.16 -14.55
C PRO A 122 24.38 15.80 -13.96
N ALA A 123 25.38 15.09 -13.43
CA ALA A 123 25.15 13.81 -12.76
C ALA A 123 24.15 13.94 -11.62
N ILE A 124 23.23 12.99 -11.52
CA ILE A 124 22.39 12.87 -10.33
C ILE A 124 23.28 12.38 -9.18
N ASP A 125 23.24 13.12 -8.09
CA ASP A 125 23.94 12.78 -6.86
C ASP A 125 23.04 11.93 -5.98
N LEU A 126 23.36 10.63 -5.85
CA LEU A 126 22.65 9.69 -4.98
C LEU A 126 23.60 9.20 -3.89
N THR A 127 23.18 9.34 -2.63
CA THR A 127 23.94 8.80 -1.49
C THR A 127 23.99 7.28 -1.56
N PRO A 128 25.20 6.66 -1.62
CA PRO A 128 25.31 5.21 -1.62
C PRO A 128 24.71 4.60 -0.35
N PRO A 129 23.89 3.54 -0.46
CA PRO A 129 23.38 2.82 0.68
C PRO A 129 24.50 2.08 1.42
N ARG A 130 24.58 2.29 2.74
CA ARG A 130 25.48 1.59 3.66
C ARG A 130 24.88 0.24 4.01
N ILE A 131 25.21 -0.75 3.19
CA ILE A 131 24.78 -2.14 3.38
C ILE A 131 26.00 -2.95 3.81
N THR A 132 25.92 -3.51 5.01
CA THR A 132 26.88 -4.48 5.53
C THR A 132 26.13 -5.48 6.41
N TRP A 133 26.75 -6.63 6.67
CA TRP A 133 26.14 -7.67 7.51
C TRP A 133 25.88 -7.18 8.94
N GLU A 134 26.76 -6.34 9.49
CA GLU A 134 26.63 -5.73 10.83
C GLU A 134 25.45 -4.76 10.94
N ARG A 135 24.96 -4.27 9.79
CA ARG A 135 23.79 -3.40 9.73
C ARG A 135 22.49 -4.17 9.55
N VAL A 136 22.51 -5.49 9.32
CA VAL A 136 21.29 -6.30 9.23
C VAL A 136 20.63 -6.36 10.60
N ILE A 137 19.35 -5.98 10.68
CA ILE A 137 18.58 -5.92 11.93
C ILE A 137 17.43 -6.94 12.00
N ARG A 138 16.90 -7.38 10.85
CA ARG A 138 15.87 -8.42 10.80
C ARG A 138 15.72 -9.04 9.41
N THR A 139 15.06 -10.19 9.38
CA THR A 139 14.51 -10.82 8.18
C THR A 139 13.00 -10.96 8.37
N THR A 140 12.22 -10.64 7.34
CA THR A 140 10.76 -10.75 7.37
C THR A 140 10.27 -11.72 6.31
N ILE A 141 9.33 -12.59 6.67
CA ILE A 141 8.69 -13.54 5.77
C ILE A 141 7.20 -13.23 5.67
N GLY A 142 6.70 -13.13 4.45
CA GLY A 142 5.27 -12.93 4.18
C GLY A 142 4.74 -13.99 3.23
N LEU A 143 3.61 -14.62 3.58
CA LEU A 143 2.92 -15.59 2.72
C LEU A 143 1.76 -14.91 1.99
N ARG A 144 1.97 -14.56 0.73
CA ARG A 144 0.98 -13.85 -0.08
C ARG A 144 -0.13 -14.80 -0.57
N PRO A 145 -1.42 -14.47 -0.44
CA PRO A 145 -2.52 -15.33 -0.87
C PRO A 145 -2.69 -15.26 -2.39
N HIS A 146 -2.03 -16.15 -3.13
CA HIS A 146 -2.11 -16.17 -4.59
C HIS A 146 -3.19 -17.16 -5.07
N ARG A 147 -3.87 -16.78 -6.16
CA ARG A 147 -4.82 -17.58 -6.93
C ARG A 147 -4.50 -17.39 -8.41
N ASP A 148 -4.47 -18.46 -9.19
CA ASP A 148 -4.18 -18.39 -10.63
C ASP A 148 -5.30 -17.64 -11.39
N SER A 149 -6.56 -17.77 -10.95
CA SER A 149 -7.73 -17.05 -11.45
C SER A 149 -7.87 -15.62 -10.91
N GLY A 150 -6.92 -15.15 -10.09
CA GLY A 150 -6.94 -13.81 -9.53
C GLY A 150 -7.70 -13.67 -8.21
N PHE A 151 -7.84 -12.42 -7.75
CA PHE A 151 -8.56 -12.13 -6.52
C PHE A 151 -10.05 -12.48 -6.64
N VAL A 152 -10.66 -12.85 -5.51
CA VAL A 152 -12.11 -13.05 -5.40
C VAL A 152 -12.74 -11.85 -4.75
N LEU A 153 -13.61 -11.18 -5.50
CA LEU A 153 -14.50 -10.14 -5.02
C LEU A 153 -15.94 -10.44 -5.45
N LYS A 154 -16.73 -11.07 -4.57
CA LYS A 154 -18.12 -11.44 -4.87
C LYS A 154 -18.96 -11.60 -3.60
N GLY A 155 -20.23 -11.22 -3.67
CA GLY A 155 -21.23 -11.52 -2.65
C GLY A 155 -21.89 -12.88 -2.87
N VAL A 156 -22.12 -13.61 -1.79
CA VAL A 156 -22.92 -14.84 -1.76
C VAL A 156 -23.89 -14.80 -0.59
N LYS A 157 -25.05 -15.43 -0.75
CA LYS A 157 -25.98 -15.64 0.36
C LYS A 157 -25.56 -16.87 1.15
N PHE A 158 -25.54 -16.71 2.47
CA PHE A 158 -25.26 -17.78 3.41
C PHE A 158 -26.32 -17.71 4.50
N ASP A 159 -27.39 -18.48 4.30
CA ASP A 159 -28.62 -18.38 5.10
C ASP A 159 -29.21 -16.96 5.08
N ASP A 160 -29.52 -16.38 6.24
CA ASP A 160 -30.00 -15.01 6.41
C ASP A 160 -28.90 -13.94 6.25
N ARG A 161 -27.66 -14.36 5.98
CA ARG A 161 -26.49 -13.48 5.88
C ARG A 161 -26.02 -13.28 4.45
N THR A 162 -25.32 -12.16 4.26
CA THR A 162 -24.55 -11.90 3.04
C THR A 162 -23.07 -12.00 3.37
N VAL A 163 -22.36 -12.92 2.72
CA VAL A 163 -20.90 -13.04 2.79
C VAL A 163 -20.31 -12.45 1.52
N ILE A 164 -19.46 -11.43 1.65
CA ILE A 164 -18.73 -10.81 0.54
C ILE A 164 -17.28 -11.21 0.66
N HIS A 165 -16.81 -12.01 -0.29
CA HIS A 165 -15.42 -12.41 -0.38
C HIS A 165 -14.57 -11.25 -0.92
N ASP A 166 -13.40 -11.03 -0.32
CA ASP A 166 -12.43 -10.01 -0.70
C ASP A 166 -11.00 -10.46 -0.35
N TYR A 167 -10.45 -11.42 -1.11
CA TYR A 167 -9.16 -12.05 -0.84
C TYR A 167 -8.48 -12.57 -2.12
N GLY A 168 -7.26 -13.13 -2.01
CA GLY A 168 -6.56 -13.75 -3.15
C GLY A 168 -5.70 -12.80 -3.98
N PHE A 169 -5.22 -11.71 -3.38
CA PHE A 169 -4.54 -10.63 -4.09
C PHE A 169 -3.09 -10.89 -4.53
N GLY A 170 -2.51 -12.04 -4.17
CA GLY A 170 -1.07 -12.26 -4.37
C GLY A 170 -0.22 -11.12 -3.81
N GLY A 171 0.67 -10.56 -4.63
CA GLY A 171 1.51 -9.40 -4.28
C GLY A 171 0.83 -8.03 -4.42
N ALA A 172 -0.40 -7.96 -4.94
CA ALA A 172 -1.09 -6.70 -5.22
C ALA A 172 -2.01 -6.20 -4.09
N GLY A 173 -2.04 -6.88 -2.93
CA GLY A 173 -2.99 -6.59 -1.86
C GLY A 173 -2.97 -5.14 -1.35
N MET A 174 -1.81 -4.51 -1.23
CA MET A 174 -1.71 -3.10 -0.85
C MET A 174 -2.23 -2.15 -1.95
N SER A 175 -2.09 -2.55 -3.22
CA SER A 175 -2.42 -1.72 -4.37
C SER A 175 -3.91 -1.75 -4.71
N LEU A 176 -4.63 -2.83 -4.38
CA LEU A 176 -6.04 -3.02 -4.75
C LEU A 176 -7.03 -2.93 -3.59
N ALA A 177 -6.55 -3.02 -2.35
CA ALA A 177 -7.39 -3.13 -1.15
C ALA A 177 -8.42 -1.99 -1.00
N TRP A 178 -8.09 -0.74 -1.36
CA TRP A 178 -9.03 0.38 -1.24
C TRP A 178 -10.21 0.31 -2.20
N GLY A 179 -9.95 -0.15 -3.43
CA GLY A 179 -10.95 -0.29 -4.48
C GLY A 179 -11.80 -1.52 -4.30
N CYS A 180 -11.18 -2.68 -4.02
CA CYS A 180 -11.93 -3.89 -3.69
C CYS A 180 -12.77 -3.70 -2.42
N GLY A 181 -12.22 -3.07 -1.38
CA GLY A 181 -12.98 -2.71 -0.18
C GLY A 181 -14.13 -1.73 -0.45
N ALA A 182 -13.99 -0.80 -1.40
CA ALA A 182 -15.09 0.10 -1.79
C ALA A 182 -16.22 -0.67 -2.46
N MET A 183 -15.87 -1.52 -3.42
CA MET A 183 -16.82 -2.36 -4.16
C MET A 183 -17.50 -3.39 -3.25
N ALA A 184 -16.76 -3.99 -2.30
CA ALA A 184 -17.33 -4.85 -1.27
C ALA A 184 -18.33 -4.09 -0.38
N ALA A 185 -18.00 -2.86 0.01
CA ALA A 185 -18.90 -2.03 0.80
C ALA A 185 -20.13 -1.57 -0.01
N ASP A 186 -20.03 -1.44 -1.33
CA ASP A 186 -21.18 -1.19 -2.22
C ASP A 186 -22.10 -2.42 -2.29
N MET A 187 -21.56 -3.63 -2.41
CA MET A 187 -22.36 -4.87 -2.32
C MET A 187 -23.05 -5.00 -0.96
N ALA A 188 -22.42 -4.56 0.13
CA ALA A 188 -23.00 -4.59 1.46
C ALA A 188 -24.25 -3.70 1.60
N LEU A 189 -24.36 -2.62 0.80
CA LEU A 189 -25.51 -1.70 0.84
C LEU A 189 -26.82 -2.35 0.40
N GLU A 190 -26.76 -3.46 -0.31
CA GLU A 190 -27.95 -4.25 -0.70
C GLU A 190 -28.68 -4.85 0.51
N GLN A 191 -28.00 -4.97 1.67
CA GLN A 191 -28.66 -5.34 2.93
C GLN A 191 -29.25 -4.11 3.61
N GLY A 192 -30.39 -4.25 4.30
CA GLY A 192 -31.01 -3.12 5.02
C GLY A 192 -30.30 -2.77 6.34
N ASP A 193 -29.78 -3.78 7.03
CA ASP A 193 -29.04 -3.60 8.28
C ASP A 193 -27.63 -3.04 7.98
N ARG A 194 -27.18 -2.13 8.85
CA ARG A 194 -25.89 -1.43 8.75
C ARG A 194 -24.86 -1.99 9.73
N ARG A 195 -25.01 -3.23 10.19
CA ARG A 195 -23.99 -3.95 10.99
C ARG A 195 -23.19 -4.89 10.11
N ALA A 196 -21.86 -4.79 10.16
CA ALA A 196 -20.97 -5.63 9.36
C ALA A 196 -19.84 -6.23 10.21
N ALA A 197 -19.57 -7.52 10.00
CA ALA A 197 -18.37 -8.18 10.45
C ALA A 197 -17.34 -8.17 9.32
N VAL A 198 -16.07 -7.88 9.63
CA VAL A 198 -14.96 -8.02 8.69
C VAL A 198 -14.00 -9.06 9.24
N LEU A 199 -13.72 -10.10 8.46
CA LEU A 199 -12.82 -11.18 8.86
C LEU A 199 -11.42 -10.89 8.35
N GLY A 200 -10.50 -10.53 9.25
CA GLY A 200 -9.11 -10.20 8.93
C GLY A 200 -8.78 -8.72 9.15
N CYS A 201 -7.58 -8.47 9.68
CA CYS A 201 -7.06 -7.13 9.99
C CYS A 201 -5.80 -6.78 9.18
N GLY A 202 -5.62 -7.42 8.03
CA GLY A 202 -4.61 -7.02 7.03
C GLY A 202 -5.10 -5.84 6.19
N SER A 203 -4.32 -5.45 5.18
CA SER A 203 -4.68 -4.31 4.31
C SER A 203 -6.10 -4.42 3.72
N PRO A 204 -6.54 -5.53 3.09
CA PRO A 204 -7.91 -5.62 2.56
C PRO A 204 -9.00 -5.48 3.63
N GLY A 205 -8.81 -6.09 4.80
CA GLY A 205 -9.78 -6.01 5.90
C GLY A 205 -9.90 -4.59 6.46
N LEU A 206 -8.78 -3.91 6.69
CA LEU A 206 -8.79 -2.54 7.20
C LEU A 206 -9.40 -1.56 6.19
N THR A 207 -9.08 -1.68 4.90
CA THR A 207 -9.66 -0.80 3.89
C THR A 207 -11.15 -1.07 3.67
N ALA A 208 -11.58 -2.34 3.63
CA ALA A 208 -13.00 -2.70 3.56
C ALA A 208 -13.76 -2.15 4.78
N ALA A 209 -13.22 -2.30 5.99
CA ALA A 209 -13.81 -1.76 7.20
C ALA A 209 -13.96 -0.23 7.16
N ARG A 210 -12.94 0.49 6.69
CA ARG A 210 -13.03 1.95 6.49
C ARG A 210 -14.06 2.35 5.44
N GLN A 211 -14.16 1.59 4.35
CA GLN A 211 -15.14 1.85 3.28
C GLN A 211 -16.58 1.58 3.73
N LEU A 212 -16.78 0.57 4.58
CA LEU A 212 -18.05 0.30 5.26
C LEU A 212 -18.42 1.43 6.24
N GLN A 213 -17.49 1.88 7.09
CA GLN A 213 -17.74 3.00 8.01
C GLN A 213 -18.12 4.29 7.25
N ARG A 214 -17.48 4.57 6.11
CA ARG A 214 -17.85 5.71 5.23
C ARG A 214 -19.26 5.60 4.65
N ARG A 215 -19.85 4.41 4.64
CA ARG A 215 -21.22 4.11 4.20
C ARG A 215 -22.20 3.94 5.38
N GLY A 216 -21.79 4.34 6.59
CA GLY A 216 -22.64 4.33 7.78
C GLY A 216 -22.77 2.97 8.46
N PHE A 217 -21.90 2.00 8.16
CA PHE A 217 -21.91 0.73 8.86
C PHE A 217 -21.25 0.81 10.23
N ALA A 218 -21.86 0.16 11.22
CA ALA A 218 -21.21 -0.24 12.46
C ALA A 218 -20.39 -1.52 12.19
N VAL A 219 -19.06 -1.42 12.33
CA VAL A 219 -18.14 -2.48 11.88
C VAL A 219 -17.37 -3.09 13.04
N THR A 220 -17.37 -4.42 13.10
CA THR A 220 -16.49 -5.21 13.96
C THR A 220 -15.51 -6.01 13.10
N ILE A 221 -14.21 -5.81 13.28
CA ILE A 221 -13.17 -6.67 12.71
C ILE A 221 -12.98 -7.87 13.64
N TYR A 222 -13.11 -9.08 13.12
CA TYR A 222 -12.73 -10.31 13.80
C TYR A 222 -11.44 -10.86 13.17
N THR A 223 -10.42 -11.14 13.98
CA THR A 223 -9.12 -11.55 13.44
C THR A 223 -8.31 -12.40 14.40
N LEU A 224 -7.32 -13.14 13.88
CA LEU A 224 -6.30 -13.83 14.67
C LEU A 224 -5.10 -12.94 15.00
N ALA A 225 -4.80 -11.95 14.15
CA ALA A 225 -3.63 -11.10 14.28
C ALA A 225 -3.95 -9.67 13.80
N VAL A 226 -3.38 -8.70 14.50
CA VAL A 226 -3.45 -7.27 14.17
C VAL A 226 -2.08 -6.78 13.71
N PRO A 227 -1.98 -5.65 13.00
CA PRO A 227 -0.70 -4.99 12.77
C PRO A 227 0.08 -4.81 14.10
N PRO A 228 1.41 -5.07 14.14
CA PRO A 228 2.29 -5.33 13.00
C PRO A 228 2.42 -6.82 12.59
N TYR A 229 1.58 -7.72 13.11
CA TYR A 229 1.73 -9.17 12.96
C TYR A 229 0.91 -9.77 11.80
N THR A 230 0.67 -9.00 10.75
CA THR A 230 -0.06 -9.47 9.55
C THR A 230 0.89 -9.67 8.37
N THR A 231 0.53 -10.53 7.41
CA THR A 231 1.26 -10.65 6.13
C THR A 231 1.45 -9.28 5.46
N SER A 232 0.47 -8.37 5.58
CA SER A 232 0.57 -7.04 5.00
C SER A 232 1.75 -6.24 5.57
N ASN A 233 2.10 -6.40 6.85
CA ASN A 233 3.26 -5.75 7.46
C ASN A 233 4.62 -6.27 6.94
N MET A 234 4.64 -7.49 6.38
CA MET A 234 5.86 -8.14 5.89
C MET A 234 6.26 -7.69 4.49
N SER A 235 5.53 -6.73 3.91
CA SER A 235 5.73 -6.30 2.53
C SER A 235 6.77 -5.18 2.38
N SER A 236 7.40 -5.12 1.21
CA SER A 236 8.19 -3.96 0.78
C SER A 236 7.27 -2.82 0.33
N ALA A 237 6.19 -3.21 -0.36
CA ALA A 237 5.00 -2.44 -0.76
C ALA A 237 5.19 -1.18 -1.62
N GLY A 238 4.18 -0.96 -2.45
CA GLY A 238 4.02 0.17 -3.36
C GLY A 238 2.76 -0.05 -4.20
N PHE A 239 2.52 0.84 -5.16
CA PHE A 239 1.48 0.62 -6.16
C PHE A 239 2.01 -0.27 -7.29
N THR A 240 1.82 -1.58 -7.14
CA THR A 240 2.18 -2.62 -8.11
C THR A 240 0.96 -3.53 -8.29
N PRO A 241 -0.10 -3.04 -8.96
CA PRO A 241 -1.43 -3.65 -8.92
C PRO A 241 -1.52 -5.03 -9.57
N THR A 242 -0.48 -5.47 -10.27
CA THR A 242 -0.46 -6.73 -11.02
C THR A 242 0.53 -7.76 -10.46
N ALA A 243 1.28 -7.40 -9.41
CA ALA A 243 2.37 -8.21 -8.87
C ALA A 243 1.89 -9.59 -8.41
N GLY A 244 2.13 -10.62 -9.24
CA GLY A 244 1.73 -12.00 -8.97
C GLY A 244 0.24 -12.11 -8.67
N LEU A 245 -0.61 -11.38 -9.41
CA LEU A 245 -2.04 -11.30 -9.14
C LEU A 245 -2.83 -12.42 -9.82
N VAL A 246 -2.60 -12.67 -11.10
CA VAL A 246 -3.41 -13.55 -11.95
C VAL A 246 -2.54 -14.21 -13.03
N SER A 247 -2.90 -15.44 -13.41
CA SER A 247 -2.31 -16.14 -14.55
C SER A 247 -2.98 -15.69 -15.85
N ALA A 248 -2.18 -15.40 -16.88
CA ALA A 248 -2.66 -14.72 -18.08
C ALA A 248 -3.76 -15.50 -18.84
N ASP A 249 -3.69 -16.83 -18.81
CA ASP A 249 -4.63 -17.77 -19.42
C ASP A 249 -5.96 -17.91 -18.65
N GLN A 250 -6.04 -17.41 -17.42
CA GLN A 250 -7.24 -17.47 -16.57
C GLN A 250 -8.05 -16.16 -16.57
N ARG A 251 -7.59 -15.13 -17.28
CA ARG A 251 -8.26 -13.82 -17.35
C ARG A 251 -9.56 -13.91 -18.14
N THR A 252 -10.58 -13.20 -17.66
CA THR A 252 -11.84 -13.00 -18.36
C THR A 252 -12.11 -11.50 -18.54
N PRO A 253 -12.88 -11.08 -19.56
CA PRO A 253 -13.24 -9.67 -19.73
C PRO A 253 -13.96 -9.07 -18.51
N ALA A 254 -14.78 -9.88 -17.82
CA ALA A 254 -15.46 -9.47 -16.61
C ALA A 254 -14.49 -9.23 -15.45
N TRP A 255 -13.52 -10.14 -15.25
CA TRP A 255 -12.49 -9.97 -14.23
C TRP A 255 -11.58 -8.77 -14.55
N ASP A 256 -11.18 -8.59 -15.80
CA ASP A 256 -10.39 -7.43 -16.23
C ASP A 256 -11.12 -6.10 -15.94
N ALA A 257 -12.43 -6.03 -16.20
CA ALA A 257 -13.24 -4.85 -15.87
C ALA A 257 -13.29 -4.61 -14.35
N GLN A 258 -13.52 -5.67 -13.56
CA GLN A 258 -13.53 -5.60 -12.11
C GLN A 258 -12.18 -5.13 -11.55
N PHE A 259 -11.08 -5.68 -12.08
CA PHE A 259 -9.72 -5.27 -11.75
C PHE A 259 -9.48 -3.79 -12.05
N ARG A 260 -9.81 -3.32 -13.26
CA ARG A 260 -9.57 -1.93 -13.67
C ARG A 260 -10.33 -0.96 -12.77
N GLN A 261 -11.58 -1.27 -12.43
CA GLN A 261 -12.36 -0.48 -11.49
C GLN A 261 -11.70 -0.43 -10.10
N ALA A 262 -11.29 -1.58 -9.56
CA ALA A 262 -10.61 -1.65 -8.26
C ALA A 262 -9.27 -0.88 -8.27
N ALA A 263 -8.49 -1.00 -9.35
CA ALA A 263 -7.22 -0.31 -9.52
C ALA A 263 -7.41 1.21 -9.59
N GLU A 264 -8.41 1.70 -10.33
CA GLU A 264 -8.75 3.12 -10.45
C GLU A 264 -9.07 3.75 -9.09
N ILE A 265 -9.99 3.11 -8.34
CA ILE A 265 -10.40 3.59 -7.02
C ILE A 265 -9.21 3.56 -6.06
N SER A 266 -8.44 2.47 -6.06
CA SER A 266 -7.30 2.34 -5.15
C SER A 266 -6.20 3.34 -5.44
N TYR A 267 -5.87 3.55 -6.70
CA TYR A 267 -4.85 4.51 -7.11
C TYR A 267 -5.23 5.92 -6.65
N ARG A 268 -6.48 6.34 -6.89
CA ARG A 268 -6.97 7.63 -6.43
C ARG A 268 -6.93 7.76 -4.91
N GLN A 269 -7.34 6.73 -4.16
CA GLN A 269 -7.28 6.77 -2.69
C GLN A 269 -5.84 6.88 -2.19
N LEU A 270 -4.91 6.09 -2.74
CA LEU A 270 -3.50 6.13 -2.35
C LEU A 270 -2.85 7.48 -2.70
N GLN A 271 -3.21 8.11 -3.82
CA GLN A 271 -2.76 9.47 -4.15
C GLN A 271 -3.25 10.50 -3.11
N LEU A 272 -4.48 10.39 -2.62
CA LEU A 272 -4.99 11.26 -1.55
C LEU A 272 -4.22 11.05 -0.24
N LEU A 273 -3.89 9.80 0.09
CA LEU A 273 -3.09 9.49 1.27
C LEU A 273 -1.63 9.94 1.14
N ALA A 274 -1.09 10.01 -0.08
CA ALA A 274 0.27 10.49 -0.32
C ALA A 274 0.48 11.97 0.06
N GLY A 275 -0.59 12.76 0.01
CA GLY A 275 -0.60 14.15 0.46
C GLY A 275 -0.94 14.33 1.95
N ALA A 276 -1.36 13.27 2.64
CA ALA A 276 -1.81 13.34 4.02
C ALA A 276 -0.70 12.90 5.00
N PRO A 277 -0.44 13.67 6.07
CA PRO A 277 0.58 13.32 7.04
C PRO A 277 0.21 12.02 7.78
N GLY A 278 1.21 11.16 8.02
CA GLY A 278 1.08 10.02 8.93
C GLY A 278 0.45 8.75 8.36
N TYR A 279 0.29 8.62 7.03
CA TYR A 279 -0.17 7.38 6.38
C TYR A 279 0.95 6.54 5.77
N GLY A 280 2.19 7.04 5.71
CA GLY A 280 3.30 6.29 5.13
C GLY A 280 3.14 6.00 3.64
N VAL A 281 2.30 6.75 2.93
CA VAL A 281 2.18 6.69 1.46
C VAL A 281 2.89 7.92 0.90
N TYR A 282 3.73 7.77 -0.12
CA TYR A 282 4.49 8.89 -0.70
C TYR A 282 5.02 8.55 -2.08
N TRP A 283 5.31 9.58 -2.88
CA TRP A 283 6.05 9.42 -4.13
C TRP A 283 7.54 9.27 -3.86
N ILE A 284 8.22 8.41 -4.61
CA ILE A 284 9.67 8.20 -4.52
C ILE A 284 10.25 7.96 -5.90
N ASP A 285 11.48 8.42 -6.13
CA ASP A 285 12.23 8.04 -7.32
C ASP A 285 12.63 6.56 -7.25
N ASN A 286 12.46 5.86 -8.37
CA ASN A 286 12.87 4.50 -8.56
C ASN A 286 13.87 4.42 -9.72
N TYR A 287 15.06 3.88 -9.43
CA TYR A 287 16.12 3.70 -10.41
C TYR A 287 16.27 2.22 -10.77
N ASN A 288 16.23 1.92 -12.07
CA ASN A 288 16.62 0.62 -12.60
C ASN A 288 17.95 0.77 -13.35
N ALA A 289 19.02 0.29 -12.75
CA ALA A 289 20.35 0.28 -13.35
C ALA A 289 20.47 -0.89 -14.35
N THR A 290 20.88 -0.57 -15.58
CA THR A 290 20.83 -1.49 -16.71
C THR A 290 21.95 -1.17 -17.72
N ASP A 291 22.43 -2.19 -18.44
CA ASP A 291 23.30 -2.00 -19.60
C ASP A 291 22.52 -1.88 -20.92
N ASP A 292 21.21 -2.11 -20.87
CA ASP A 292 20.27 -1.96 -21.97
C ASP A 292 19.32 -0.78 -21.71
N PRO A 293 19.46 0.35 -22.43
CA PRO A 293 18.61 1.53 -22.28
C PRO A 293 17.27 1.41 -23.01
N THR A 294 17.08 0.32 -23.76
CA THR A 294 15.84 -0.04 -24.45
C THR A 294 15.11 -1.13 -23.66
N PRO A 295 14.43 -0.76 -22.56
CA PRO A 295 13.53 -1.69 -21.92
C PRO A 295 12.43 -2.07 -22.93
N PRO A 296 11.86 -3.29 -22.86
CA PRO A 296 10.76 -3.69 -23.73
C PRO A 296 9.69 -2.60 -23.81
N ALA A 297 9.33 -2.20 -25.03
CA ALA A 297 8.28 -1.22 -25.27
C ALA A 297 6.93 -1.85 -24.90
N GLY A 298 6.35 -1.41 -23.78
CA GLY A 298 4.95 -1.70 -23.43
C GLY A 298 4.74 -3.05 -22.73
N GLY A 299 4.26 -2.96 -21.48
CA GLY A 299 3.73 -4.08 -20.70
C GLY A 299 4.79 -5.04 -20.21
N GLY A 300 4.91 -5.20 -18.88
CA GLY A 300 5.37 -6.49 -18.37
C GLY A 300 4.44 -7.62 -18.82
N PRO A 301 4.57 -8.83 -18.26
CA PRO A 301 3.57 -9.91 -18.48
C PRO A 301 2.11 -9.48 -18.27
N ASP A 302 1.88 -8.35 -17.60
CA ASP A 302 0.61 -7.68 -17.35
C ASP A 302 0.04 -6.85 -18.52
N GLY A 303 0.51 -7.08 -19.75
CA GLY A 303 0.08 -6.40 -20.97
C GLY A 303 -1.43 -6.12 -21.02
N ASP A 304 -1.76 -4.85 -21.30
CA ASP A 304 -3.11 -4.25 -21.40
C ASP A 304 -4.04 -4.33 -20.17
N LEU A 305 -3.57 -4.87 -19.05
CA LEU A 305 -4.41 -4.96 -17.85
C LEU A 305 -4.50 -3.63 -17.11
N VAL A 306 -3.36 -2.93 -16.95
CA VAL A 306 -3.28 -1.63 -16.27
C VAL A 306 -3.50 -0.50 -17.28
N PRO A 307 -4.56 0.32 -17.13
CA PRO A 307 -4.78 1.53 -17.92
C PRO A 307 -3.55 2.44 -17.90
N GLU A 308 -3.26 3.10 -19.02
CA GLU A 308 -2.04 3.90 -19.18
C GLU A 308 -1.87 4.92 -18.06
N HIS A 309 -2.94 5.60 -17.64
CA HIS A 309 -2.87 6.64 -16.62
C HIS A 309 -2.58 6.13 -15.20
N LEU A 310 -2.79 4.84 -14.94
CA LEU A 310 -2.46 4.19 -13.67
C LEU A 310 -1.02 3.65 -13.64
N ARG A 311 -0.31 3.63 -14.77
CA ARG A 311 1.06 3.11 -14.83
C ARG A 311 2.01 4.08 -14.12
N THR A 312 2.56 3.65 -12.99
CA THR A 312 3.68 4.32 -12.32
C THR A 312 4.92 4.18 -13.20
N GLY A 313 5.57 5.28 -13.55
CA GLY A 313 6.70 5.31 -14.48
C GLY A 313 6.35 5.62 -15.93
N ARG A 314 5.30 6.43 -16.17
CA ARG A 314 5.11 7.15 -17.45
C ARG A 314 6.21 8.18 -17.70
N ASP A 315 6.61 8.89 -16.65
CA ASP A 315 7.73 9.85 -16.68
C ASP A 315 9.05 9.07 -16.56
N ARG A 316 9.49 8.50 -17.69
CA ARG A 316 10.72 7.72 -17.79
C ARG A 316 11.86 8.62 -18.22
N GLU A 317 12.91 8.69 -17.42
CA GLU A 317 14.15 9.38 -17.75
C GLU A 317 15.26 8.35 -17.91
N VAL A 318 15.80 8.21 -19.12
CA VAL A 318 17.02 7.42 -19.36
C VAL A 318 18.22 8.29 -18.99
N LEU A 319 19.09 7.78 -18.13
CA LEU A 319 20.33 8.40 -17.69
C LEU A 319 21.49 7.65 -18.33
N GLY A 320 22.32 8.36 -19.08
CA GLY A 320 23.48 7.83 -19.78
C GLY A 320 24.76 7.77 -18.93
N PRO A 321 25.86 7.29 -19.53
CA PRO A 321 27.17 7.26 -18.88
C PRO A 321 27.54 8.64 -18.32
N GLY A 322 27.92 8.68 -17.03
CA GLY A 322 28.27 9.92 -16.34
C GLY A 322 27.09 10.69 -15.73
N GLU A 323 25.84 10.35 -16.04
CA GLU A 323 24.65 11.07 -15.54
C GLU A 323 24.06 10.46 -14.25
N HIS A 324 24.53 9.30 -13.82
CA HIS A 324 24.10 8.58 -12.61
C HIS A 324 25.31 7.97 -11.89
N PRO A 325 25.18 7.42 -10.67
CA PRO A 325 26.32 6.81 -9.96
C PRO A 325 26.42 5.29 -10.08
N PHE A 326 25.39 4.60 -10.57
CA PHE A 326 25.37 3.13 -10.67
C PHE A 326 26.50 2.53 -11.53
N PRO A 327 26.92 1.26 -11.27
CA PRO A 327 28.01 0.58 -11.97
C PRO A 327 27.63 0.03 -13.37
N THR A 328 26.47 0.42 -13.91
CA THR A 328 25.99 0.04 -15.24
C THR A 328 26.18 1.18 -16.24
N LYS A 329 25.99 0.92 -17.54
CA LYS A 329 26.07 1.94 -18.60
C LYS A 329 24.93 2.96 -18.52
N TYR A 330 23.74 2.52 -18.12
CA TYR A 330 22.55 3.34 -18.04
C TYR A 330 21.81 3.15 -16.72
N ALA A 331 20.94 4.10 -16.41
CA ALA A 331 19.90 3.93 -15.40
C ALA A 331 18.59 4.53 -15.89
N ILE A 332 17.48 3.82 -15.66
CA ILE A 332 16.14 4.31 -15.97
C ILE A 332 15.53 4.80 -14.68
N ARG A 333 15.23 6.10 -14.61
CA ARG A 333 14.51 6.71 -13.49
C ARG A 333 13.02 6.77 -13.80
N THR A 334 12.21 6.39 -12.83
CA THR A 334 10.75 6.53 -12.83
C THR A 334 10.26 7.03 -11.48
N SER A 335 9.05 7.59 -11.46
CA SER A 335 8.33 7.86 -10.21
C SER A 335 7.52 6.63 -9.79
N ALA A 336 7.60 6.27 -8.52
CA ALA A 336 6.83 5.18 -7.92
C ALA A 336 6.04 5.67 -6.70
N LEU A 337 4.87 5.11 -6.48
CA LEU A 337 4.10 5.30 -5.26
C LEU A 337 4.53 4.24 -4.23
N ALA A 338 5.17 4.68 -3.16
CA ALA A 338 5.60 3.86 -2.04
C ALA A 338 4.54 3.81 -0.95
N ILE A 339 4.50 2.68 -0.24
CA ILE A 339 3.66 2.46 0.94
C ILE A 339 4.56 1.83 2.00
N GLU A 340 4.73 2.47 3.15
CA GLU A 340 5.44 1.93 4.31
C GLU A 340 4.45 1.20 5.22
N PRO A 341 4.46 -0.15 5.26
CA PRO A 341 3.37 -0.90 5.89
C PRO A 341 3.19 -0.68 7.39
N SER A 342 4.29 -0.46 8.11
CA SER A 342 4.28 -0.19 9.56
C SER A 342 3.51 1.08 9.89
N ILE A 343 3.75 2.17 9.15
CA ILE A 343 3.03 3.44 9.35
C ILE A 343 1.61 3.33 8.80
N TYR A 344 1.47 2.79 7.59
CA TYR A 344 0.20 2.73 6.87
C TYR A 344 -0.86 1.92 7.63
N LEU A 345 -0.54 0.71 8.07
CA LEU A 345 -1.50 -0.16 8.72
C LEU A 345 -1.85 0.33 10.14
N ASP A 346 -0.89 0.89 10.87
CA ASP A 346 -1.15 1.51 12.18
C ASP A 346 -2.07 2.73 12.04
N ALA A 347 -1.89 3.55 11.00
CA ALA A 347 -2.78 4.66 10.68
C ALA A 347 -4.20 4.18 10.36
N LEU A 348 -4.35 3.10 9.58
CA LEU A 348 -5.68 2.54 9.28
C LEU A 348 -6.36 1.96 10.52
N VAL A 349 -5.63 1.26 11.39
CA VAL A 349 -6.16 0.75 12.66
C VAL A 349 -6.62 1.91 13.55
N ARG A 350 -5.79 2.94 13.70
CA ARG A 350 -6.12 4.16 14.45
C ARG A 350 -7.41 4.77 13.92
N ASP A 351 -7.50 5.03 12.62
CA ASP A 351 -8.68 5.62 12.00
C ASP A 351 -9.90 4.72 12.15
N PHE A 352 -9.76 3.41 11.99
CA PHE A 352 -10.86 2.47 12.18
C PHE A 352 -11.46 2.56 13.59
N VAL A 353 -10.61 2.54 14.61
CA VAL A 353 -11.03 2.65 16.02
C VAL A 353 -11.60 4.03 16.33
N LEU A 354 -10.97 5.11 15.83
CA LEU A 354 -11.46 6.48 16.01
C LEU A 354 -12.89 6.67 15.47
N PHE A 355 -13.24 5.99 14.38
CA PHE A 355 -14.59 6.00 13.81
C PHE A 355 -15.51 4.92 14.43
N GLY A 356 -15.24 4.50 15.67
CA GLY A 356 -16.09 3.61 16.45
C GLY A 356 -16.00 2.13 16.10
N GLY A 357 -15.00 1.75 15.29
CA GLY A 357 -14.75 0.36 14.94
C GLY A 357 -14.29 -0.48 16.14
N LYS A 358 -14.67 -1.75 16.16
CA LYS A 358 -14.26 -2.71 17.20
C LYS A 358 -13.36 -3.77 16.59
N ILE A 359 -12.30 -4.16 17.29
CA ILE A 359 -11.44 -5.30 16.90
C ILE A 359 -11.60 -6.38 17.96
N VAL A 360 -11.93 -7.60 17.53
CA VAL A 360 -12.11 -8.78 18.38
C VAL A 360 -11.14 -9.85 17.92
N ILE A 361 -10.29 -10.32 18.83
CA ILE A 361 -9.41 -11.46 18.54
C ILE A 361 -10.24 -12.74 18.61
N ARG A 362 -10.48 -13.36 17.44
CA ARG A 362 -11.34 -14.53 17.32
C ARG A 362 -10.98 -15.37 16.10
N LYS A 363 -10.96 -16.68 16.28
CA LYS A 363 -10.83 -17.69 15.23
C LYS A 363 -12.20 -18.17 14.78
N PHE A 364 -12.29 -18.52 13.50
CA PHE A 364 -13.36 -19.34 12.92
C PHE A 364 -12.69 -20.49 12.18
N ASP A 365 -13.15 -21.71 12.39
CA ASP A 365 -12.59 -22.92 11.79
C ASP A 365 -13.43 -23.35 10.59
N THR A 366 -14.75 -23.10 10.61
CA THR A 366 -15.69 -23.48 9.55
C THR A 366 -16.65 -22.34 9.19
N PRO A 367 -17.27 -22.34 7.99
CA PRO A 367 -18.31 -21.37 7.63
C PRO A 367 -19.46 -21.32 8.65
N ARG A 368 -19.80 -22.45 9.27
CA ARG A 368 -20.88 -22.55 10.24
C ARG A 368 -20.62 -21.71 11.50
N ASP A 369 -19.35 -21.53 11.87
CA ASP A 369 -18.99 -20.70 13.03
C ASP A 369 -19.40 -19.23 12.83
N LEU A 370 -19.52 -18.78 11.58
CA LEU A 370 -19.98 -17.44 11.24
C LEU A 370 -21.43 -17.18 11.64
N MET A 371 -22.24 -18.23 11.83
CA MET A 371 -23.62 -18.10 12.32
C MET A 371 -23.70 -17.62 13.77
N SER A 372 -22.59 -17.66 14.51
CA SER A 372 -22.51 -17.08 15.86
C SER A 372 -22.29 -15.56 15.86
N LEU A 373 -22.06 -14.94 14.71
CA LEU A 373 -21.96 -13.49 14.59
C LEU A 373 -23.34 -12.85 14.69
N SER A 374 -23.43 -11.62 15.16
CA SER A 374 -24.71 -10.89 15.20
C SER A 374 -24.96 -10.06 13.95
N GLU A 375 -23.91 -9.86 13.16
CA GLU A 375 -23.83 -9.01 11.99
C GLU A 375 -24.33 -9.77 10.74
N PRO A 376 -25.34 -9.25 10.01
CA PRO A 376 -25.89 -9.92 8.83
C PRO A 376 -25.01 -9.78 7.59
N VAL A 377 -24.09 -8.80 7.56
CA VAL A 377 -23.09 -8.65 6.50
C VAL A 377 -21.74 -9.11 7.03
N ILE A 378 -21.07 -9.98 6.28
CA ILE A 378 -19.73 -10.49 6.59
C ILE A 378 -18.82 -10.22 5.40
N ILE A 379 -17.75 -9.46 5.57
CA ILE A 379 -16.69 -9.33 4.57
C ILE A 379 -15.57 -10.30 4.91
N ASN A 380 -15.32 -11.28 4.04
CA ASN A 380 -14.22 -12.21 4.19
C ASN A 380 -12.93 -11.65 3.55
N CYS A 381 -12.05 -11.13 4.39
CA CYS A 381 -10.71 -10.65 4.04
C CYS A 381 -9.59 -11.53 4.65
N THR A 382 -9.84 -12.83 4.82
CA THR A 382 -8.93 -13.73 5.57
C THR A 382 -7.67 -14.15 4.80
N GLY A 383 -7.52 -13.73 3.53
CA GLY A 383 -6.35 -14.06 2.72
C GLY A 383 -6.20 -15.57 2.55
N LEU A 384 -5.05 -16.12 2.96
CA LEU A 384 -4.81 -17.58 2.94
C LEU A 384 -5.77 -18.35 3.86
N GLY A 385 -6.38 -17.69 4.85
CA GLY A 385 -7.38 -18.30 5.72
C GLY A 385 -8.61 -18.82 4.96
N SER A 386 -8.95 -18.24 3.81
CA SER A 386 -10.05 -18.71 2.97
C SER A 386 -9.85 -20.12 2.43
N LYS A 387 -8.59 -20.58 2.31
CA LYS A 387 -8.29 -21.96 1.92
C LYS A 387 -8.97 -22.96 2.86
N THR A 388 -8.85 -22.74 4.17
CA THR A 388 -9.45 -23.60 5.18
C THR A 388 -10.89 -23.19 5.48
N LEU A 389 -11.15 -21.90 5.67
CA LEU A 389 -12.46 -21.43 6.14
C LEU A 389 -13.56 -21.54 5.08
N PHE A 390 -13.21 -21.48 3.79
CA PHE A 390 -14.17 -21.52 2.67
C PHE A 390 -13.78 -22.53 1.58
N GLU A 391 -12.93 -23.50 1.93
CA GLU A 391 -12.55 -24.64 1.05
C GLU A 391 -12.02 -24.21 -0.32
N ASP A 392 -11.31 -23.07 -0.35
CA ASP A 392 -10.76 -22.54 -1.58
C ASP A 392 -9.40 -23.16 -1.91
N GLU A 393 -9.44 -24.28 -2.63
CA GLU A 393 -8.24 -25.08 -2.91
C GLU A 393 -7.25 -24.42 -3.87
N GLU A 394 -7.69 -23.42 -4.63
CA GLU A 394 -6.84 -22.67 -5.56
C GLU A 394 -5.82 -21.77 -4.85
N LEU A 395 -6.08 -21.41 -3.59
CA LEU A 395 -5.18 -20.57 -2.81
C LEU A 395 -3.86 -21.29 -2.52
N VAL A 396 -2.78 -20.69 -2.98
CA VAL A 396 -1.40 -21.10 -2.66
C VAL A 396 -0.60 -19.91 -2.13
N PRO A 397 0.33 -20.13 -1.20
CA PRO A 397 1.19 -19.07 -0.73
C PRO A 397 2.21 -18.73 -1.81
N VAL A 398 2.46 -17.44 -2.02
CA VAL A 398 3.72 -16.98 -2.60
C VAL A 398 4.53 -16.40 -1.47
N ARG A 399 5.50 -17.18 -1.00
CA ARG A 399 6.42 -16.80 0.08
C ARG A 399 7.37 -15.72 -0.42
N GLY A 400 7.36 -14.58 0.26
CA GLY A 400 8.34 -13.53 0.10
C GLY A 400 9.28 -13.46 1.30
N GLN A 401 10.55 -13.16 1.05
CA GLN A 401 11.56 -12.91 2.08
C GLN A 401 12.26 -11.60 1.81
N LEU A 402 12.40 -10.79 2.84
CA LEU A 402 13.11 -9.53 2.81
C LEU A 402 14.10 -9.48 3.98
N THR A 403 15.24 -8.85 3.74
CA THR A 403 16.22 -8.53 4.79
C THR A 403 16.23 -7.04 5.00
N VAL A 404 16.29 -6.60 6.25
CA VAL A 404 16.23 -5.18 6.58
C VAL A 404 17.50 -4.79 7.29
N CYS A 405 18.17 -3.76 6.77
CA CYS A 405 19.29 -3.10 7.41
C CYS A 405 18.83 -1.88 8.22
N ILE A 406 19.68 -1.41 9.14
CA ILE A 406 19.49 -0.15 9.87
C ILE A 406 19.09 0.96 8.88
N PRO A 407 18.05 1.75 9.17
CA PRO A 407 17.63 2.86 8.32
C PRO A 407 18.80 3.80 7.96
N GLN A 408 18.69 4.41 6.79
CA GLN A 408 19.61 5.43 6.33
C GLN A 408 18.79 6.59 5.75
N PRO A 409 18.46 7.63 6.54
CA PRO A 409 17.59 8.73 6.13
C PRO A 409 18.08 9.48 4.89
N GLU A 410 19.40 9.47 4.65
CA GLU A 410 20.01 10.07 3.46
C GLU A 410 19.63 9.34 2.17
N VAL A 411 19.25 8.05 2.23
CA VAL A 411 18.83 7.24 1.07
C VAL A 411 17.31 7.38 0.91
N HIS A 412 16.91 8.21 -0.04
CA HIS A 412 15.51 8.58 -0.30
C HIS A 412 15.04 8.16 -1.71
N TYR A 413 15.60 7.07 -2.23
CA TYR A 413 15.28 6.51 -3.54
C TYR A 413 15.26 4.99 -3.50
N ARG A 414 14.46 4.37 -4.38
CA ARG A 414 14.53 2.94 -4.66
C ARG A 414 15.55 2.69 -5.75
N ALA A 415 16.26 1.58 -5.67
CA ALA A 415 17.15 1.16 -6.74
C ALA A 415 17.17 -0.35 -6.90
N SER A 416 17.31 -0.79 -8.14
CA SER A 416 17.57 -2.18 -8.49
C SER A 416 18.58 -2.24 -9.62
N GLY A 417 19.35 -3.32 -9.69
CA GLY A 417 20.35 -3.51 -10.71
C GLY A 417 21.25 -4.70 -10.42
N ARG A 418 22.07 -5.05 -11.41
CA ARG A 418 22.92 -6.22 -11.34
C ARG A 418 24.32 -5.87 -11.83
N LEU A 419 25.34 -6.43 -11.19
CA LEU A 419 26.70 -6.36 -11.71
C LEU A 419 26.82 -7.22 -12.98
N PRO A 420 27.64 -6.83 -13.97
CA PRO A 420 27.74 -7.54 -15.26
C PRO A 420 27.96 -9.06 -15.15
N ASN A 421 28.70 -9.51 -14.14
CA ASN A 421 29.06 -10.92 -13.94
C ASN A 421 28.21 -11.62 -12.85
N SER A 422 27.14 -10.99 -12.39
CA SER A 422 26.22 -11.57 -11.40
C SER A 422 24.94 -12.05 -12.08
N THR A 423 24.35 -13.13 -11.56
CA THR A 423 22.99 -13.57 -11.92
C THR A 423 21.93 -12.99 -10.98
N ILE A 424 22.34 -12.56 -9.77
CA ILE A 424 21.46 -12.07 -8.71
C ILE A 424 21.28 -10.55 -8.81
N ASN A 425 20.02 -10.11 -8.85
CA ASN A 425 19.65 -8.69 -8.87
C ASN A 425 19.73 -8.09 -7.46
N ALA A 426 20.50 -7.02 -7.28
CA ALA A 426 20.48 -6.22 -6.07
C ALA A 426 19.25 -5.30 -6.06
N SER A 427 18.70 -5.04 -4.88
CA SER A 427 17.60 -4.10 -4.71
C SER A 427 17.63 -3.45 -3.35
N ILE A 428 17.14 -2.21 -3.29
CA ILE A 428 16.83 -1.48 -2.06
C ILE A 428 15.46 -0.83 -2.14
N ASN A 429 14.78 -0.80 -1.00
CA ASN A 429 13.63 0.06 -0.76
C ASN A 429 13.80 0.74 0.62
N PRO A 430 14.06 2.05 0.65
CA PRO A 430 14.22 2.76 1.91
C PRO A 430 12.86 2.96 2.60
N ARG A 431 12.82 2.67 3.89
CA ARG A 431 11.70 2.95 4.79
C ARG A 431 12.25 3.64 6.05
N SER A 432 11.36 4.30 6.79
CA SER A 432 11.75 4.93 8.05
C SER A 432 12.25 3.91 9.09
N ASP A 433 11.71 2.68 9.04
CA ASP A 433 12.05 1.57 9.93
C ASP A 433 13.15 0.62 9.39
N GLY A 434 13.75 0.93 8.24
CA GLY A 434 14.91 0.22 7.72
C GLY A 434 15.10 0.29 6.21
N LEU A 435 16.30 -0.08 5.77
CA LEU A 435 16.61 -0.25 4.35
C LEU A 435 16.32 -1.69 3.95
N VAL A 436 15.26 -1.89 3.15
CA VAL A 436 14.76 -3.22 2.78
C VAL A 436 15.49 -3.74 1.55
N ILE A 437 15.94 -4.98 1.60
CA ILE A 437 16.70 -5.67 0.55
C ILE A 437 16.01 -6.99 0.21
N GLY A 438 15.98 -7.29 -1.09
CA GLY A 438 15.53 -8.58 -1.60
C GLY A 438 14.17 -8.51 -2.30
N ASN A 439 13.92 -9.55 -3.09
CA ASN A 439 12.76 -9.66 -3.97
C ASN A 439 12.35 -11.12 -4.19
N MET A 440 12.75 -12.02 -3.30
CA MET A 440 12.47 -13.45 -3.36
C MET A 440 10.96 -13.73 -3.44
N GLN A 441 10.58 -14.67 -4.29
CA GLN A 441 9.22 -15.19 -4.40
C GLN A 441 9.26 -16.70 -4.63
N GLU A 442 8.71 -17.49 -3.72
CA GLU A 442 8.58 -18.94 -3.83
C GLU A 442 7.10 -19.33 -3.75
N ARG A 443 6.55 -19.84 -4.85
CA ARG A 443 5.16 -20.35 -4.89
C ARG A 443 5.07 -21.70 -4.17
N GLY A 444 3.99 -21.91 -3.44
CA GLY A 444 3.67 -23.18 -2.77
C GLY A 444 4.43 -23.43 -1.47
N ASN A 445 5.40 -22.58 -1.11
CA ASN A 445 6.14 -22.72 0.14
C ASN A 445 5.38 -22.08 1.30
N TRP A 446 4.98 -22.89 2.28
CA TRP A 446 4.27 -22.46 3.50
C TRP A 446 5.20 -22.11 4.66
N SER A 447 6.51 -22.33 4.52
CA SER A 447 7.46 -22.12 5.61
C SER A 447 7.63 -20.63 5.94
N LEU A 448 7.66 -20.34 7.24
CA LEU A 448 8.03 -19.03 7.79
C LEU A 448 9.51 -18.96 8.21
N GLU A 449 10.26 -20.06 8.07
CA GLU A 449 11.67 -20.12 8.43
C GLU A 449 12.54 -19.47 7.37
N PRO A 450 13.37 -18.45 7.67
CA PRO A 450 14.23 -17.79 6.69
C PRO A 450 15.08 -18.77 5.88
N ASN A 451 15.11 -18.58 4.57
CA ASN A 451 16.07 -19.25 3.69
C ASN A 451 17.41 -18.51 3.79
N GLU A 452 18.38 -19.12 4.47
CA GLU A 452 19.68 -18.51 4.73
C GLU A 452 20.49 -18.28 3.45
N GLU A 453 20.44 -19.21 2.51
CA GLU A 453 21.16 -19.09 1.25
C GLU A 453 20.65 -17.89 0.45
N VAL A 454 19.33 -17.76 0.31
CA VAL A 454 18.72 -16.61 -0.39
C VAL A 454 18.98 -15.31 0.35
N ARG A 455 19.03 -15.34 1.69
CA ARG A 455 19.43 -14.18 2.50
C ARG A 455 20.85 -13.75 2.15
N GLN A 456 21.80 -14.69 2.14
CA GLN A 456 23.19 -14.43 1.81
C GLN A 456 23.37 -13.91 0.39
N GLN A 457 22.73 -14.55 -0.60
CA GLN A 457 22.78 -14.12 -1.99
C GLN A 457 22.28 -12.68 -2.17
N ASN A 458 21.11 -12.35 -1.61
CA ASN A 458 20.53 -11.02 -1.76
C ASN A 458 21.33 -9.93 -1.04
N VAL A 459 21.79 -10.19 0.19
CA VAL A 459 22.59 -9.23 0.95
C VAL A 459 23.96 -9.03 0.30
N ASN A 460 24.66 -10.10 -0.09
CA ASN A 460 25.96 -9.99 -0.76
C ASN A 460 25.86 -9.29 -2.11
N ALA A 461 24.81 -9.58 -2.90
CA ALA A 461 24.56 -8.86 -4.15
C ALA A 461 24.32 -7.37 -3.91
N ALA A 462 23.56 -7.01 -2.88
CA ALA A 462 23.34 -5.62 -2.51
C ALA A 462 24.64 -4.94 -2.04
N ILE A 463 25.43 -5.58 -1.16
CA ILE A 463 26.74 -5.07 -0.74
C ILE A 463 27.60 -4.77 -1.97
N ALA A 464 27.80 -5.76 -2.85
CA ALA A 464 28.66 -5.62 -4.01
C ALA A 464 28.17 -4.54 -5.00
N PHE A 465 26.87 -4.52 -5.30
CA PHE A 465 26.31 -3.59 -6.27
C PHE A 465 26.35 -2.13 -5.77
N PHE A 466 25.95 -1.89 -4.52
CA PHE A 466 25.87 -0.53 -3.97
C PHE A 466 27.23 0.01 -3.52
N ALA A 467 28.20 -0.84 -3.17
CA ALA A 467 29.60 -0.43 -2.96
C ALA A 467 30.28 0.00 -4.27
N ALA A 468 29.83 -0.51 -5.42
CA ALA A 468 30.34 -0.13 -6.74
C ALA A 468 29.72 1.18 -7.29
N MET A 469 28.83 1.84 -6.53
CA MET A 469 28.35 3.18 -6.90
C MET A 469 29.50 4.19 -6.84
N ARG A 470 29.57 5.08 -7.84
CA ARG A 470 30.48 6.23 -7.81
C ARG A 470 30.13 7.15 -6.65
N ALA A 471 31.17 7.69 -5.99
CA ALA A 471 31.01 8.63 -4.90
C ALA A 471 30.28 9.91 -5.38
N PRO A 472 29.47 10.52 -4.51
CA PRO A 472 28.93 11.86 -4.71
C PRO A 472 30.00 12.85 -5.15
N THR A 473 29.82 13.51 -6.29
CA THR A 473 30.75 14.54 -6.80
C THR A 473 30.38 15.95 -6.35
N GLY A 474 29.35 16.10 -5.50
CA GLY A 474 28.87 17.40 -4.99
C GLY A 474 28.09 18.24 -6.01
N GLY A 475 27.80 17.70 -7.21
CA GLY A 475 26.99 18.34 -8.23
C GLY A 475 25.51 18.39 -7.82
N VAL A 476 24.94 19.59 -7.72
CA VAL A 476 23.57 19.78 -7.21
C VAL A 476 22.55 19.52 -8.31
N ARG A 477 22.12 18.26 -8.46
CA ARG A 477 20.75 17.95 -8.90
C ARG A 477 20.03 17.26 -7.75
N ARG A 478 19.59 18.04 -6.76
CA ARG A 478 18.81 17.53 -5.62
C ARG A 478 17.48 16.96 -6.12
N THR A 479 17.28 15.66 -5.93
CA THR A 479 16.03 14.96 -6.24
C THR A 479 15.19 14.83 -4.98
N ARG A 480 14.70 15.95 -4.43
CA ARG A 480 13.72 15.86 -3.33
C ARG A 480 12.32 15.75 -3.91
N SER A 481 11.85 14.53 -4.15
CA SER A 481 10.42 14.22 -4.30
C SER A 481 9.88 13.73 -2.96
N GLY A 482 9.81 14.63 -1.98
CA GLY A 482 9.18 14.34 -0.71
C GLY A 482 8.48 15.60 -0.20
N PRO A 483 7.35 15.48 0.52
CA PRO A 483 6.77 16.64 1.18
C PRO A 483 7.83 17.25 2.09
N GLY A 484 8.14 18.52 1.88
CA GLY A 484 8.91 19.28 2.86
C GLY A 484 8.17 19.25 4.19
N PRO A 485 8.87 19.29 5.35
CA PRO A 485 8.20 19.58 6.60
C PRO A 485 7.68 21.02 6.50
N ALA A 486 6.40 21.17 6.22
CA ALA A 486 5.68 22.41 6.37
C ALA A 486 4.45 22.10 7.22
N ILE A 487 4.61 22.25 8.54
CA ILE A 487 3.47 22.59 9.37
C ILE A 487 3.18 24.05 9.00
N PRO A 488 2.02 24.37 8.40
CA PRO A 488 1.66 25.76 8.14
C PRO A 488 1.65 26.51 9.48
N SER A 489 2.17 27.73 9.52
CA SER A 489 2.05 28.55 10.72
C SER A 489 0.57 28.83 11.01
N LEU A 490 0.23 29.03 12.28
CA LEU A 490 -1.15 29.34 12.69
C LEU A 490 -1.74 30.54 11.92
N GLU A 491 -0.88 31.46 11.47
CA GLU A 491 -1.22 32.65 10.71
C GLU A 491 -1.74 32.34 9.29
N SER A 492 -1.32 31.23 8.68
CA SER A 492 -1.80 30.85 7.34
C SER A 492 -3.25 30.35 7.33
N PHE A 493 -3.84 30.12 8.51
CA PHE A 493 -5.23 29.70 8.65
C PHE A 493 -6.23 30.86 8.70
N TYR A 494 -5.76 32.10 8.88
CA TYR A 494 -6.63 33.28 9.09
C TYR A 494 -6.50 34.36 8.00
N GLY A 495 -5.97 34.02 6.82
CA GLY A 495 -5.95 34.93 5.67
C GLY A 495 -7.36 35.20 5.15
N LEU A 496 -7.73 36.48 5.04
CA LEU A 496 -9.05 37.05 4.74
C LEU A 496 -9.59 36.81 3.31
N GLU A 497 -9.25 35.69 2.66
CA GLU A 497 -9.85 35.27 1.38
C GLU A 497 -10.33 33.80 1.44
N SER A 498 -11.08 33.45 2.49
CA SER A 498 -11.91 32.23 2.52
C SER A 498 -13.39 32.58 2.55
#